data_AF-A0A7X7E051-F1
#
_entry.id   AF-A0A7X7E051-F1
#
_cell.length_a   1.000
_cell.length_b   1.000
_cell.length_c   1.000
_cell.angle_alpha   90.00
_cell.angle_beta   90.00
_cell.angle_gamma   90.00
#
_symmetry.space_group_name_H-M   'P 1'
#
loop_
_entity.id
_entity.type
_entity.pdbx_description
1 polymer ?
#
loop_
_entity_poly.entity_id
_entity_poly.type
_entity_poly.pdbx_seq_one_letter_code
_entity_poly.pdbx_strand_id
1 'polypeptide(L)'
;MIGEAIREYRDRRGFSREELGRLCGFGRDGGEIIAKFERNEGFPDLEKLKRVAEVLSVPLEVLCPVACRECPYKKEENKEENLYDEL
;
A
#
# COMPACT_ATOMS: atom_id res chain seq x y z
N MET A 1 -8.82 -6.91 -5.32
CA MET A 1 -8.32 -5.58 -4.89
C MET A 1 -6.94 -5.72 -4.23
N ILE A 2 -6.12 -4.65 -4.18
CA ILE A 2 -4.76 -4.73 -3.55
C ILE A 2 -4.86 -5.18 -2.08
N GLY A 3 -5.79 -4.62 -1.31
CA GLY A 3 -5.98 -4.98 0.10
C GLY A 3 -6.31 -6.45 0.33
N GLU A 4 -7.12 -7.04 -0.55
CA GLU A 4 -7.47 -8.47 -0.49
C GLU A 4 -6.25 -9.35 -0.76
N ALA A 5 -5.42 -9.00 -1.75
CA ALA A 5 -4.20 -9.72 -2.06
C ALA A 5 -3.21 -9.65 -0.89
N ILE A 6 -3.04 -8.47 -0.27
CA ILE A 6 -2.20 -8.32 0.94
C ILE A 6 -2.69 -9.24 2.05
N ARG A 7 -4.00 -9.27 2.32
CA ARG A 7 -4.60 -10.13 3.36
C ARG A 7 -4.35 -11.60 3.07
N GLU A 8 -4.64 -12.04 1.85
CA GLU A 8 -4.50 -13.43 1.43
C GLU A 8 -3.06 -13.92 1.63
N TYR A 9 -2.07 -13.17 1.14
CA TYR A 9 -0.68 -13.57 1.25
C TYR A 9 -0.14 -13.42 2.68
N ARG A 10 -0.63 -12.45 3.46
CA ARG A 10 -0.32 -12.38 4.90
C ARG A 10 -0.80 -13.64 5.63
N ASP A 11 -2.04 -14.05 5.40
CA ASP A 11 -2.63 -15.24 6.03
C ASP A 11 -1.88 -16.52 5.59
N ARG A 12 -1.50 -16.65 4.31
CA ARG A 12 -0.66 -17.76 3.80
C ARG A 12 0.72 -17.84 4.46
N ARG A 13 1.30 -16.70 4.82
CA ARG A 13 2.59 -16.63 5.54
C ARG A 13 2.43 -16.85 7.05
N GLY A 14 1.20 -16.87 7.57
CA GLY A 14 0.91 -17.04 8.99
C GLY A 14 1.18 -15.80 9.84
N PHE A 15 1.31 -14.63 9.23
CA PHE A 15 1.63 -13.39 9.95
C PHE A 15 0.37 -12.73 10.52
N SER A 16 0.46 -12.20 11.75
CA SER A 16 -0.51 -11.20 12.19
C SER A 16 -0.29 -9.86 11.46
N ARG A 17 -1.24 -8.93 11.58
CA ARG A 17 -1.07 -7.58 11.00
C ARG A 17 0.08 -6.84 11.66
N GLU A 18 0.22 -6.97 12.97
CA GLU A 18 1.31 -6.41 13.76
C GLU A 18 2.66 -6.96 13.31
N GLU A 19 2.73 -8.26 13.05
CA GLU A 19 3.96 -8.91 12.57
C GLU A 19 4.34 -8.43 11.17
N LEU A 20 3.38 -8.40 10.23
CA LEU A 20 3.64 -7.87 8.89
C LEU A 20 4.06 -6.40 8.94
N GLY A 21 3.36 -5.57 9.71
CA GLY A 21 3.68 -4.15 9.85
C GLY A 21 5.09 -3.91 10.44
N ARG A 22 5.49 -4.71 11.43
CA ARG A 22 6.84 -4.70 12.00
C ARG A 22 7.89 -5.10 10.96
N LEU A 23 7.67 -6.20 10.24
CA LEU A 23 8.60 -6.70 9.21
C LEU A 23 8.74 -5.70 8.04
N CYS A 24 7.68 -4.98 7.68
CA CYS A 24 7.71 -3.91 6.69
C CYS A 24 8.35 -2.60 7.19
N GLY A 25 8.72 -2.50 8.46
CA GLY A 25 9.32 -1.31 9.05
C GLY A 25 8.34 -0.12 9.18
N PHE A 26 7.05 -0.38 9.41
CA PHE A 26 6.02 0.66 9.52
C PHE A 26 5.91 1.30 10.92
N GLY A 27 6.81 0.95 11.84
CA GLY A 27 6.84 1.51 13.19
C GLY A 27 5.73 0.98 14.09
N ARG A 28 5.40 1.74 15.15
CA ARG A 28 4.49 1.32 16.22
C ARG A 28 3.06 1.04 15.72
N ASP A 29 2.61 1.78 14.72
CA ASP A 29 1.25 1.68 14.18
C ASP A 29 1.17 0.74 12.96
N GLY A 30 2.21 -0.08 12.74
CA GLY A 30 2.30 -0.95 11.57
C GLY A 30 1.11 -1.88 11.41
N GLY A 31 0.58 -2.44 12.50
CA GLY A 31 -0.62 -3.28 12.45
C GLY A 31 -1.86 -2.53 11.96
N GLU A 32 -2.06 -1.29 12.39
CA GLU A 32 -3.18 -0.45 11.95
C GLU A 32 -3.03 -0.04 10.48
N ILE A 33 -1.81 0.27 10.04
CA ILE A 33 -1.49 0.57 8.65
C ILE A 33 -1.85 -0.62 7.74
N ILE A 34 -1.42 -1.84 8.10
CA ILE A 34 -1.81 -3.06 7.38
C ILE A 34 -3.34 -3.24 7.39
N ALA A 35 -3.99 -3.00 8.53
CA ALA A 35 -5.44 -3.12 8.62
C ALA A 35 -6.18 -2.15 7.68
N LYS A 36 -5.70 -0.90 7.55
CA LYS A 36 -6.24 0.10 6.61
C LYS A 36 -6.05 -0.36 5.16
N PHE A 37 -4.88 -0.92 4.82
CA PHE A 37 -4.63 -1.47 3.48
C PHE A 37 -5.59 -2.60 3.15
N GLU A 38 -5.78 -3.57 4.06
CA GLU A 38 -6.68 -4.71 3.85
C GLU A 38 -8.15 -4.33 3.73
N ARG A 39 -8.58 -3.23 4.35
CA ARG A 39 -9.95 -2.70 4.25
C ARG A 39 -10.14 -1.72 3.09
N ASN A 40 -9.10 -1.40 2.33
CA ASN A 40 -9.09 -0.34 1.31
C ASN A 40 -9.43 1.06 1.88
N GLU A 41 -9.16 1.29 3.16
CA GLU A 41 -9.35 2.58 3.86
C GLU A 41 -8.07 3.43 3.86
N GLY A 42 -6.97 2.85 3.40
CA GLY A 42 -5.71 3.53 3.11
C GLY A 42 -5.04 2.78 1.98
N PHE A 43 -4.43 3.51 1.04
CA PHE A 43 -3.74 2.89 -0.09
C PHE A 43 -2.23 2.99 0.13
N PRO A 44 -1.49 1.87 0.04
CA PRO A 44 -0.03 1.93 0.08
C PRO A 44 0.46 2.67 -1.17
N ASP A 45 1.35 3.63 -0.98
CA ASP A 45 2.18 4.10 -2.09
C ASP A 45 3.07 2.96 -2.61
N LEU A 46 3.72 3.19 -3.75
CA LEU A 46 4.55 2.19 -4.40
C LEU A 46 5.67 1.65 -3.50
N GLU A 47 6.25 2.50 -2.64
CA GLU A 47 7.34 2.10 -1.76
C GLU A 47 6.87 1.19 -0.63
N LYS A 48 5.73 1.52 -0.01
CA LYS A 48 5.09 0.67 0.99
C LYS A 48 4.65 -0.66 0.38
N LEU A 49 4.12 -0.63 -0.83
CA LEU A 49 3.67 -1.84 -1.52
C LEU A 49 4.85 -2.76 -1.88
N LYS A 50 5.99 -2.21 -2.32
CA LYS A 50 7.23 -2.97 -2.54
C LYS A 50 7.71 -3.68 -1.27
N ARG A 51 7.73 -2.98 -0.14
CA ARG A 51 8.11 -3.56 1.16
C ARG A 51 7.19 -4.71 1.56
N VAL A 52 5.88 -4.54 1.38
CA VAL A 52 4.89 -5.60 1.66
C VAL A 52 5.13 -6.81 0.74
N ALA A 53 5.33 -6.60 -0.56
CA ALA A 53 5.61 -7.68 -1.52
C ALA A 53 6.89 -8.47 -1.14
N GLU A 54 7.95 -7.76 -0.75
CA GLU A 54 9.21 -8.36 -0.32
C GLU A 54 9.04 -9.24 0.93
N VAL A 55 8.40 -8.74 1.98
CA VAL A 55 8.15 -9.49 3.23
C VAL A 55 7.26 -10.71 2.98
N LEU A 56 6.24 -10.55 2.14
CA LEU A 56 5.34 -11.65 1.76
C LEU A 56 6.00 -12.62 0.75
N SER A 57 7.19 -12.29 0.24
CA SER A 57 7.96 -13.09 -0.71
C SER A 57 7.18 -13.39 -1.99
N VAL A 58 6.50 -12.37 -2.51
CA VAL A 58 5.76 -12.43 -3.78
C VAL A 58 6.20 -11.31 -4.71
N PRO A 59 6.13 -11.51 -6.05
CA PRO A 59 6.29 -10.42 -7.00
C PRO A 59 5.29 -9.28 -6.72
N LEU A 60 5.69 -8.04 -7.00
CA LEU A 60 4.83 -6.87 -6.79
C LEU A 60 3.51 -6.98 -7.58
N GLU A 61 3.58 -7.59 -8.76
CA GLU A 61 2.47 -7.82 -9.68
C GLU A 61 1.41 -8.77 -9.10
N VAL A 62 1.77 -9.60 -8.13
CA VAL A 62 0.81 -10.45 -7.40
C VAL A 62 -0.09 -9.59 -6.52
N LEU A 63 0.45 -8.54 -5.91
CA LEU A 63 -0.33 -7.61 -5.09
C LEU A 63 -1.01 -6.52 -5.94
N CYS A 64 -0.38 -6.12 -7.04
CA CYS A 64 -0.86 -5.10 -7.97
C CYS A 64 -0.74 -5.60 -9.42
N PRO A 65 -1.66 -6.48 -9.87
CA PRO A 65 -1.68 -6.96 -11.24
C PRO A 65 -2.05 -5.81 -12.17
N VAL A 66 -1.19 -5.54 -13.15
CA VAL A 66 -1.33 -4.37 -14.03
C VAL A 66 -2.55 -4.53 -14.94
N ALA A 67 -3.64 -3.85 -14.59
CA ALA A 67 -4.67 -3.39 -15.53
C ALA A 67 -5.14 -2.00 -15.09
N CYS A 68 -4.31 -0.99 -15.40
CA CYS A 68 -4.46 0.41 -15.00
C CYS A 68 -5.54 1.16 -15.81
N ARG A 69 -6.78 0.63 -15.93
CA ARG A 69 -7.90 1.39 -16.54
C ARG A 69 -8.79 2.08 -15.51
N GLU A 70 -8.76 1.61 -14.26
CA GLU A 70 -9.55 2.15 -13.15
C GLU A 70 -8.65 2.33 -11.91
N CYS A 71 -7.41 2.80 -12.11
CA CYS A 71 -6.52 3.04 -10.99
C CYS A 71 -7.16 4.04 -10.02
N PRO A 72 -7.39 3.67 -8.74
CA PRO A 72 -7.95 4.59 -7.74
C PRO A 72 -6.98 5.73 -7.38
N TYR A 73 -5.76 5.70 -7.92
CA TYR A 73 -4.69 6.68 -7.75
C TYR A 73 -4.60 7.67 -8.92
N LYS A 74 -5.73 8.13 -9.49
CA LYS A 74 -5.68 9.48 -10.05
C LYS A 74 -5.46 10.42 -8.86
N LYS A 75 -4.20 10.67 -8.50
CA LYS A 75 -3.84 11.90 -7.81
C LYS A 75 -4.43 12.99 -8.68
N GLU A 76 -5.49 13.66 -8.23
CA GLU A 76 -5.75 14.98 -8.75
C GLU A 76 -4.49 15.77 -8.45
N GLU A 77 -3.77 16.18 -9.50
CA GLU A 77 -2.60 17.04 -9.35
C GLU A 77 -3.07 18.27 -8.55
N ASN A 78 -2.50 18.47 -7.36
CA ASN A 78 -2.78 19.63 -6.55
C ASN A 78 -2.47 20.88 -7.39
N LYS A 79 -3.50 21.63 -7.78
CA LYS A 79 -3.38 22.92 -8.49
C LYS A 79 -3.02 24.07 -7.53
N GLU A 80 -2.04 23.85 -6.65
CA GLU A 80 -1.56 24.88 -5.73
C GLU A 80 -0.02 24.98 -5.75
N GLU A 81 0.55 24.99 -6.94
CA GLU A 81 1.89 25.55 -7.20
C GLU A 81 1.77 26.41 -8.46
N ASN A 82 1.21 27.63 -8.32
CA ASN A 82 1.37 28.77 -9.25
C ASN A 82 0.58 30.00 -8.76
N LEU A 83 0.91 30.54 -7.58
CA LEU A 83 0.39 31.86 -7.17
C LEU A 83 1.43 32.80 -6.54
N TYR A 84 2.72 32.48 -6.59
CA TYR A 84 3.77 33.39 -6.08
C TYR A 84 4.89 33.71 -7.08
N ASP A 85 4.83 33.20 -8.32
CA ASP A 85 5.80 33.55 -9.38
C ASP A 85 5.30 34.67 -10.32
N GLU A 86 4.14 35.27 -10.06
CA GLU A 86 3.59 36.42 -10.81
C GLU A 86 3.16 37.61 -9.92
N LEU A 87 4.01 38.03 -8.96
CA LEU A 87 3.93 39.36 -8.35
C LEU A 87 5.33 39.98 -8.13
#